data_AF-A0A7J5BH94-F1
#
_entry.id   AF-A0A7J5BH94-F1
#
_cell.length_a   1.000
_cell.length_b   1.000
_cell.length_c   1.000
_cell.angle_alpha   90.00
_cell.angle_beta   90.00
_cell.angle_gamma   90.00
#
_symmetry.space_group_name_H-M   'P 1'
#
loop_
_entity.id
_entity.type
_entity.pdbx_description
1 polymer ?
#
loop_
_entity_poly.entity_id
_entity_poly.type
_entity_poly.pdbx_seq_one_letter_code
_entity_poly.pdbx_strand_id
1 'polypeptide(L)'
;MEAVEYPRTPLSERKKSAQNWERAGWAFMRISGVLLIFLVFVHLYSNLIAGDGVHQIDYQFVVAEKFAVPFWLIWDALLLVLALIHGTNGMRTIVNDYVYKPGPRKALVATLWIACIVEIVLGMIVLIVFAVEPCFQGGASICS
;
A
#
# COMPACT_ATOMS: atom_id res chain seq x y z
N MET A 1 0.89 -40.35 6.17
CA MET A 1 1.93 -40.79 5.22
C MET A 1 2.63 -39.54 4.73
N GLU A 2 3.77 -39.22 5.33
CA GLU A 2 4.63 -38.13 4.87
C GLU A 2 5.32 -38.64 3.60
N ALA A 3 5.02 -38.04 2.45
CA ALA A 3 5.66 -38.41 1.20
C ALA A 3 7.11 -37.91 1.26
N VAL A 4 8.05 -38.82 1.52
CA VAL A 4 9.48 -38.52 1.42
C VAL A 4 9.81 -38.35 -0.05
N GLU A 5 10.07 -37.10 -0.45
CA GLU A 5 10.59 -36.74 -1.77
C GLU A 5 11.91 -37.50 -2.01
N TYR A 6 12.00 -38.28 -3.09
CA TYR A 6 13.20 -39.08 -3.38
C TYR A 6 14.40 -38.17 -3.65
N PRO A 7 15.62 -38.45 -3.15
CA PRO A 7 16.78 -37.56 -3.29
C PRO A 7 17.23 -37.25 -4.73
N ARG A 8 16.69 -38.00 -5.71
CA ARG A 8 16.96 -37.85 -7.14
C ARG A 8 15.67 -37.71 -7.96
N THR A 9 14.54 -37.35 -7.35
CA THR A 9 13.44 -36.82 -8.18
C THR A 9 14.01 -35.59 -8.87
N PRO A 10 14.05 -35.56 -10.22
CA PRO A 10 14.38 -34.32 -10.90
C PRO A 10 13.38 -33.31 -10.36
N LEU A 11 13.87 -32.19 -9.80
CA LEU A 11 13.04 -31.10 -9.29
C LEU A 11 11.94 -30.90 -10.32
N SER A 12 10.72 -31.36 -9.99
CA SER A 12 9.64 -31.58 -10.96
C SER A 12 9.69 -30.43 -11.94
N GLU A 13 9.98 -30.70 -13.23
CA GLU A 13 10.26 -29.69 -14.25
C GLU A 13 9.47 -28.45 -13.91
N ARG A 14 10.12 -27.41 -13.35
CA ARG A 14 9.42 -26.23 -12.82
C ARG A 14 8.52 -25.80 -13.94
N LYS A 15 7.21 -26.10 -13.81
CA LYS A 15 6.25 -26.07 -14.92
C LYS A 15 6.52 -24.74 -15.58
N LYS A 16 7.03 -24.72 -16.83
CA LYS A 16 7.45 -23.48 -17.50
C LYS A 16 6.22 -22.59 -17.51
N SER A 17 6.06 -21.80 -16.46
CA SER A 17 4.84 -21.04 -16.23
C SER A 17 4.90 -20.01 -17.33
N ALA A 18 3.97 -20.11 -18.26
CA ALA A 18 3.97 -19.39 -19.53
C ALA A 18 3.82 -17.87 -19.36
N GLN A 19 3.98 -17.36 -18.13
CA GLN A 19 3.73 -15.98 -17.79
C GLN A 19 4.66 -15.60 -16.63
N ASN A 20 5.49 -14.59 -16.90
CA ASN A 20 6.60 -14.10 -16.07
C ASN A 20 6.17 -13.46 -14.73
N TRP A 21 5.10 -13.94 -14.09
CA TRP A 21 4.51 -13.35 -12.88
C TRP A 21 5.49 -13.28 -11.70
N GLU A 22 6.36 -14.27 -11.53
CA GLU A 22 7.42 -14.24 -10.51
C GLU A 22 8.42 -13.10 -10.77
N ARG A 23 8.82 -12.94 -12.04
CA ARG A 23 9.74 -11.86 -12.44
C ARG A 23 9.07 -10.49 -12.31
N ALA A 24 7.79 -10.39 -12.68
CA ALA A 24 7.00 -9.16 -12.55
C ALA A 24 6.81 -8.77 -11.07
N GLY A 25 6.46 -9.73 -10.21
CA GLY A 25 6.33 -9.50 -8.78
C GLY A 25 7.64 -9.10 -8.11
N TRP A 26 8.75 -9.74 -8.48
CA TRP A 26 10.07 -9.35 -8.00
C TRP A 26 10.44 -7.93 -8.45
N ALA A 27 10.24 -7.62 -9.74
CA ALA A 27 10.53 -6.29 -10.29
C ALA A 27 9.68 -5.21 -9.60
N PHE A 28 8.38 -5.48 -9.39
CA PHE A 28 7.49 -4.61 -8.65
C PHE A 28 8.05 -4.30 -7.25
N MET A 29 8.43 -5.31 -6.46
CA MET A 29 8.95 -5.08 -5.11
C MET A 29 10.22 -4.22 -5.10
N ARG A 30 11.10 -4.36 -6.10
CA ARG A 30 12.33 -3.55 -6.18
C ARG A 30 12.06 -2.13 -6.62
N ILE A 31 11.32 -1.96 -7.70
CA ILE A 31 11.02 -0.64 -8.27
C ILE A 31 10.16 0.17 -7.29
N SER A 32 9.09 -0.43 -6.76
CA SER A 32 8.24 0.24 -5.76
C SER A 32 9.02 0.55 -4.48
N GLY A 33 9.92 -0.31 -4.01
CA GLY A 33 10.74 -0.04 -2.84
C GLY A 33 11.61 1.22 -2.99
N VAL A 34 12.27 1.37 -4.15
CA VAL A 34 13.08 2.57 -4.43
C VAL A 34 12.21 3.82 -4.53
N LEU A 35 11.07 3.75 -5.22
CA LEU A 35 10.13 4.87 -5.31
C LEU A 35 9.56 5.25 -3.94
N LEU A 36 9.23 4.26 -3.11
CA LEU A 36 8.66 4.44 -1.78
C LEU A 36 9.61 5.16 -0.82
N ILE A 37 10.93 5.01 -0.98
CA ILE A 37 11.89 5.81 -0.20
C ILE A 37 11.60 7.29 -0.37
N PHE A 38 11.54 7.78 -1.61
CA PHE A 38 11.24 9.19 -1.87
C PHE A 38 9.83 9.58 -1.41
N LEU A 39 8.82 8.77 -1.78
CA LEU A 39 7.43 9.04 -1.44
C LEU A 39 7.22 9.18 0.08
N VAL A 40 7.76 8.24 0.86
CA VAL A 40 7.64 8.23 2.32
C VAL A 40 8.42 9.38 2.95
N PHE A 41 9.67 9.64 2.52
CA PHE A 41 10.47 10.68 3.17
C PHE A 41 9.90 12.09 2.93
N VAL A 42 9.44 12.40 1.72
CA VAL A 42 8.79 13.70 1.47
C VAL A 42 7.47 13.78 2.24
N HIS A 43 6.69 12.70 2.30
CA HIS A 43 5.46 12.66 3.09
C HIS A 43 5.75 12.91 4.58
N LEU A 44 6.71 12.20 5.18
CA LEU A 44 7.11 12.40 6.57
C LEU A 44 7.67 13.80 6.81
N TYR A 45 8.54 14.30 5.94
CA TYR A 45 9.11 15.65 6.07
C TYR A 45 8.02 16.73 6.03
N SER A 46 7.12 16.66 5.05
CA SER A 46 6.06 17.67 4.85
C SER A 46 5.06 17.73 6.00
N ASN A 47 4.83 16.61 6.71
CA ASN A 47 3.86 16.53 7.79
C ASN A 47 4.52 16.68 9.18
N LEU A 48 5.72 16.13 9.39
CA LEU A 48 6.34 16.05 10.71
C LEU A 48 7.38 17.16 10.98
N ILE A 49 8.04 17.67 9.95
CA ILE A 49 9.22 18.56 10.11
C ILE A 49 8.98 19.96 9.56
N ALA A 50 8.40 20.07 8.35
CA ALA A 50 8.14 21.38 7.74
C ALA A 50 7.12 22.18 8.56
N GLY A 51 7.16 23.52 8.46
CA GLY A 51 6.20 24.40 9.15
C GLY A 51 6.26 24.25 10.68
N ASP A 52 5.09 24.11 11.32
CA ASP A 52 4.96 23.86 12.77
C ASP A 52 4.93 22.36 13.12
N GLY A 53 5.45 21.52 12.22
CA GLY A 53 5.49 20.07 12.37
C GLY A 53 4.11 19.44 12.52
N VAL A 54 3.98 18.47 13.44
CA VAL A 54 2.73 17.73 13.67
C VAL A 54 1.60 18.62 14.21
N HIS A 55 1.93 19.76 14.82
CA HIS A 55 0.94 20.63 15.48
C HIS A 55 0.06 21.39 14.50
N GLN A 56 0.50 21.57 13.25
CA GLN A 56 -0.29 22.20 12.19
C GLN A 56 -1.27 21.23 11.51
N ILE A 57 -1.19 19.92 11.79
CA ILE A 57 -2.03 18.93 11.09
C ILE A 57 -3.44 18.96 11.68
N ASP A 58 -4.28 19.81 11.10
CA ASP A 58 -5.71 19.87 11.36
C ASP A 58 -6.52 19.68 10.06
N TYR A 59 -7.85 19.74 10.17
CA TYR A 59 -8.73 19.60 9.02
C TYR A 59 -8.52 20.71 7.98
N GLN A 60 -8.23 21.95 8.42
CA GLN A 60 -8.01 23.09 7.52
C GLN A 60 -6.75 22.89 6.69
N PHE A 61 -5.64 22.57 7.34
CA PHE A 61 -4.36 22.31 6.68
C PHE A 61 -4.49 21.19 5.63
N VAL A 62 -5.15 20.08 5.97
CA VAL A 62 -5.29 18.95 5.04
C VAL A 62 -6.19 19.30 3.85
N VAL A 63 -7.36 19.87 4.09
CA VAL A 63 -8.36 20.08 3.04
C VAL A 63 -8.12 21.37 2.24
N ALA A 64 -7.83 22.48 2.91
CA ALA A 64 -7.68 23.79 2.27
C ALA A 64 -6.29 24.00 1.66
N GLU A 65 -5.23 23.42 2.24
CA GLU A 65 -3.87 23.63 1.74
C GLU A 65 -3.37 22.43 0.94
N LYS A 66 -3.40 21.22 1.51
CA LYS A 66 -2.81 20.05 0.84
C LYS A 66 -3.69 19.55 -0.30
N PHE A 67 -4.97 19.29 -0.05
CA PHE A 67 -5.86 18.72 -1.06
C PHE A 67 -6.23 19.72 -2.17
N ALA A 68 -6.07 21.03 -1.94
CA ALA A 68 -6.22 22.04 -2.99
C ALA A 68 -5.10 21.98 -4.05
N VAL A 69 -3.96 21.35 -3.74
CA VAL A 69 -2.80 21.28 -4.64
C VAL A 69 -2.71 19.88 -5.28
N PRO A 70 -2.84 19.76 -6.62
CA PRO A 70 -2.82 18.47 -7.31
C PRO A 70 -1.55 17.64 -7.05
N PHE A 71 -0.42 18.30 -6.83
CA PHE A 71 0.84 17.63 -6.50
C PHE A 71 0.70 16.72 -5.26
N TRP A 72 0.12 17.22 -4.17
CA TRP A 72 -0.03 16.43 -2.93
C TRP A 72 -1.05 15.30 -3.08
N LEU A 73 -2.15 15.53 -3.79
CA LEU A 73 -3.14 14.49 -4.08
C LEU A 73 -2.54 13.32 -4.86
N ILE A 74 -1.77 13.61 -5.92
CA ILE A 74 -1.10 12.58 -6.72
C ILE A 74 -0.04 11.88 -5.88
N TRP A 75 0.72 12.63 -5.07
CA TRP A 75 1.75 12.07 -4.20
C TRP A 75 1.18 11.08 -3.20
N ASP A 76 0.13 11.47 -2.47
CA ASP A 76 -0.50 10.64 -1.44
C ASP A 76 -1.28 9.47 -2.06
N ALA A 77 -1.88 9.63 -3.26
CA ALA A 77 -2.50 8.52 -3.99
C ALA A 77 -1.46 7.47 -4.44
N LEU A 78 -0.31 7.91 -4.98
CA LEU A 78 0.78 7.02 -5.35
C LEU A 78 1.37 6.32 -4.13
N LEU A 79 1.59 7.05 -3.03
CA LEU A 79 2.08 6.50 -1.77
C LEU A 79 1.10 5.46 -1.22
N LEU A 80 -0.20 5.76 -1.16
CA LEU A 80 -1.26 4.86 -0.69
C LEU A 80 -1.22 3.52 -1.44
N VAL A 81 -1.30 3.58 -2.78
CA VAL A 81 -1.40 2.37 -3.61
C VAL A 81 -0.09 1.58 -3.57
N LEU A 82 1.06 2.25 -3.74
CA LEU A 82 2.35 1.57 -3.78
C LEU A 82 2.70 0.98 -2.40
N ALA A 83 2.47 1.71 -1.31
CA ALA A 83 2.81 1.24 0.03
C ALA A 83 1.93 0.05 0.43
N LEU A 84 0.61 0.11 0.19
CA LEU A 84 -0.28 -0.99 0.55
C LEU A 84 0.00 -2.24 -0.28
N ILE A 85 0.20 -2.13 -1.59
CA ILE A 85 0.50 -3.30 -2.42
C ILE A 85 1.90 -3.84 -2.09
N HIS A 86 2.91 -2.99 -1.89
CA HIS A 86 4.26 -3.41 -1.49
C HIS A 86 4.25 -4.12 -0.13
N GLY A 87 3.62 -3.51 0.88
CA GLY A 87 3.47 -4.07 2.21
C GLY A 87 2.72 -5.40 2.19
N THR A 88 1.59 -5.48 1.47
CA THR A 88 0.79 -6.72 1.34
C THR A 88 1.58 -7.86 0.70
N ASN A 89 2.38 -7.58 -0.34
CA ASN A 89 3.24 -8.59 -0.95
C ASN A 89 4.38 -9.04 -0.02
N GLY A 90 4.98 -8.11 0.73
CA GLY A 90 5.96 -8.43 1.77
C GLY A 90 5.37 -9.31 2.87
N MET A 91 4.22 -8.92 3.41
CA MET A 91 3.50 -9.67 4.44
C MET A 91 3.06 -11.05 3.94
N ARG A 92 2.64 -11.18 2.68
CA ARG A 92 2.35 -12.48 2.05
C ARG A 92 3.57 -13.39 2.07
N THR A 93 4.76 -12.86 1.76
CA THR A 93 6.02 -13.62 1.83
C THR A 93 6.24 -14.13 3.25
N ILE A 94 6.17 -13.24 4.24
CA ILE A 94 6.30 -13.59 5.66
C ILE A 94 5.28 -14.68 6.06
N VAL A 95 4.00 -14.52 5.72
CA VAL A 95 2.97 -15.52 6.06
C VAL A 95 3.27 -16.88 5.42
N ASN A 96 3.77 -16.91 4.18
CA ASN A 96 4.12 -18.16 3.53
C ASN A 96 5.35 -18.84 4.16
N ASP A 97 6.28 -18.05 4.69
CA ASP A 97 7.51 -18.57 5.30
C ASP A 97 7.31 -19.03 6.74
N TYR A 98 6.40 -18.38 7.49
CA TYR A 98 6.22 -18.63 8.93
C TYR A 98 4.95 -19.40 9.31
N VAL A 99 3.96 -19.52 8.43
CA VAL A 99 2.69 -20.23 8.74
C VAL A 99 2.64 -21.59 8.06
N TYR A 100 3.00 -22.64 8.81
CA TYR A 100 3.10 -24.00 8.28
C TYR A 100 1.75 -24.65 7.95
N LYS A 101 0.70 -24.36 8.73
CA LYS A 101 -0.63 -24.96 8.52
C LYS A 101 -1.35 -24.31 7.32
N PRO A 102 -1.88 -25.10 6.36
CA PRO A 102 -2.45 -24.58 5.13
C PRO A 102 -3.74 -23.78 5.33
N GLY A 103 -4.57 -24.12 6.33
CA GLY A 103 -5.80 -23.40 6.65
C GLY A 103 -5.53 -21.95 7.11
N PRO A 104 -4.83 -21.76 8.24
CA PRO A 104 -4.47 -20.43 8.74
C PRO A 104 -3.68 -19.59 7.71
N ARG A 105 -2.75 -20.21 6.97
CA ARG A 105 -2.00 -19.52 5.91
C ARG A 105 -2.91 -18.91 4.86
N LYS A 106 -3.87 -19.68 4.34
CA LYS A 106 -4.86 -19.20 3.35
C LYS A 106 -5.73 -18.08 3.92
N ALA A 107 -6.22 -18.24 5.16
CA ALA A 107 -7.04 -17.24 5.82
C ALA A 107 -6.28 -15.91 5.98
N LEU A 108 -5.05 -15.95 6.48
CA LEU A 108 -4.21 -14.76 6.66
C LEU A 108 -3.91 -14.05 5.35
N VAL A 109 -3.54 -14.78 4.30
CA VAL A 109 -3.30 -14.18 2.98
C VAL A 109 -4.57 -13.56 2.41
N ALA A 110 -5.74 -14.20 2.58
CA ALA A 110 -7.01 -13.62 2.16
C ALA A 110 -7.33 -12.33 2.93
N THR A 111 -7.16 -12.34 4.25
CA THR A 111 -7.34 -11.15 5.10
C THR A 111 -6.41 -10.01 4.68
N LEU A 112 -5.14 -10.28 4.39
CA LEU A 112 -4.18 -9.27 3.93
C LEU A 112 -4.66 -8.58 2.64
N TRP A 113 -5.11 -9.36 1.65
CA TRP A 113 -5.62 -8.79 0.40
C TRP A 113 -6.93 -8.05 0.58
N ILE A 114 -7.83 -8.54 1.42
CA ILE A 114 -9.09 -7.84 1.75
C ILE A 114 -8.78 -6.50 2.41
N ALA A 115 -7.92 -6.48 3.43
CA ALA A 115 -7.51 -5.27 4.12
C ALA A 115 -6.87 -4.26 3.14
N CYS A 116 -5.95 -4.72 2.30
CA CYS A 116 -5.32 -3.89 1.27
C CYS A 116 -6.34 -3.25 0.32
N ILE A 117 -7.33 -4.01 -0.16
CA ILE A 117 -8.36 -3.49 -1.06
C ILE A 117 -9.24 -2.47 -0.32
N VAL A 118 -9.68 -2.79 0.90
CA VAL A 118 -10.51 -1.91 1.71
C VAL A 118 -9.80 -0.59 1.99
N GLU A 119 -8.54 -0.62 2.40
CA GLU A 119 -7.75 0.59 2.71
C GLU A 119 -7.46 1.41 1.45
N ILE A 120 -7.15 0.79 0.31
CA ILE A 120 -7.00 1.53 -0.96
C ILE A 120 -8.32 2.19 -1.34
N VAL A 121 -9.44 1.46 -1.33
CA VAL A 121 -10.74 2.02 -1.72
C VAL A 121 -11.15 3.15 -0.79
N LEU A 122 -11.05 2.95 0.53
CA LEU A 122 -11.36 3.97 1.52
C LEU A 122 -10.47 5.20 1.36
N GLY A 123 -9.16 5.02 1.23
CA GLY A 123 -8.22 6.12 1.04
C GLY A 123 -8.47 6.89 -0.26
N MET A 124 -8.78 6.19 -1.37
CA MET A 124 -9.15 6.84 -2.63
C MET A 124 -10.46 7.61 -2.51
N ILE A 125 -11.46 7.09 -1.80
CA ILE A 125 -12.70 7.82 -1.52
C ILE A 125 -12.39 9.11 -0.77
N VAL A 126 -11.58 9.06 0.30
CA VAL A 126 -11.19 10.25 1.07
C VAL A 126 -10.46 11.27 0.19
N LEU A 127 -9.46 10.84 -0.58
CA LEU A 127 -8.70 11.75 -1.46
C LEU A 127 -9.59 12.41 -2.51
N ILE A 128 -10.52 11.67 -3.12
CA ILE A 128 -11.38 12.21 -4.18
C ILE A 128 -12.47 13.10 -3.60
N VAL A 129 -13.19 12.63 -2.58
CA VAL A 129 -14.35 13.36 -2.03
C VAL A 129 -13.92 14.68 -1.44
N PHE A 130 -12.87 14.71 -0.61
CA PHE A 130 -12.42 15.96 0.01
C PHE A 130 -11.64 16.88 -0.94
N ALA A 131 -11.13 16.37 -2.07
CA ALA A 131 -10.55 17.20 -3.12
C ALA A 131 -11.61 17.92 -3.97
N VAL A 132 -12.76 17.29 -4.21
CA VAL A 132 -13.84 17.84 -5.06
C VAL A 132 -14.86 18.61 -4.23
N GLU A 133 -15.23 18.07 -3.06
CA GLU A 133 -16.24 18.61 -2.16
C GLU A 133 -15.65 18.76 -0.74
N PRO A 134 -14.80 19.77 -0.51
CA PRO A 134 -14.16 20.01 0.79
C PRO A 134 -15.16 20.34 1.91
N CYS A 135 -16.44 20.56 1.57
CA CYS A 135 -17.49 21.04 2.48
C CYS A 135 -18.40 19.96 3.07
N PHE A 136 -18.05 18.68 2.99
CA PHE A 136 -18.92 17.58 3.45
C PHE A 136 -19.39 17.71 4.92
N GLN A 137 -18.60 18.33 5.80
CA GLN A 137 -19.01 18.74 7.17
C GLN A 137 -18.30 20.03 7.68
N GLY A 138 -17.70 20.82 6.78
CA GLY A 138 -16.87 21.97 7.16
C GLY A 138 -17.67 23.18 7.62
N GLY A 139 -17.25 23.81 8.73
CA GLY A 139 -17.76 25.12 9.13
C GLY A 139 -17.51 26.18 8.03
N ALA A 140 -18.31 27.24 8.04
CA ALA A 140 -18.44 28.22 6.96
C ALA A 140 -17.13 28.87 6.43
N SER A 141 -16.02 28.77 7.16
CA SER A 141 -14.73 29.36 6.78
C SER A 141 -13.99 28.67 5.62
N ILE A 142 -14.34 27.44 5.25
CA ILE A 142 -13.75 26.73 4.08
C ILE A 142 -14.63 26.82 2.84
N CYS A 143 -15.91 27.19 3.02
CA CYS A 143 -16.96 27.09 2.02
C CYS A 143 -17.41 28.46 1.48
N SER A 144 -16.53 29.46 1.53
CA SER A 144 -16.78 30.82 1.04
C SER A 144 -16.41 30.96 -0.43
#